data_AF-A0A7W9ES68-F1
#
_entry.id   AF-A0A7W9ES68-F1
#
_cell.length_a   1.000
_cell.length_b   1.000
_cell.length_c   1.000
_cell.angle_alpha   90.00
_cell.angle_beta   90.00
_cell.angle_gamma   90.00
#
_symmetry.space_group_name_H-M   'P 1'
#
loop_
_entity.id
_entity.type
_entity.pdbx_description
1 polymer ?
#
loop_
_entity_poly.entity_id
_entity_poly.type
_entity_poly.pdbx_seq_one_letter_code
_entity_poly.pdbx_strand_id
1 'polypeptide(L)'
;MATLLGDEFSWEGPDHERMTDEWRARAGHLLSVRSDLRCHVMAIFGTRLNWLYHVDPDWTSLHIIEPIEREPDADASLAAISSLLRYGGQWSLPLFVRLKGLMVSLASRKGDEEDEGVGLALLRGWNSPGADGERLVSDSELREALIVMDDRGRTSVLRNLGYLAEQEKDWTKVIEFLDRVWPRQLVARTSRAAAELASLAMSAGDQMPEVTCAVLPFLTVADDGWADPIRIRRSDDNMVERFPAEHVAILHATLGVDVRSWAWGTSGLIERLGRNETVRNDPRLIELRRRMGGR
;
A
#
# COMPACT_ATOMS: atom_id res chain seq x y z
N MET A 1 1.84 -21.73 -23.90
CA MET A 1 1.51 -20.33 -24.27
C MET A 1 2.70 -19.40 -24.04
N ALA A 2 3.36 -19.39 -22.88
CA ALA A 2 4.59 -18.60 -22.68
C ALA A 2 5.71 -18.90 -23.69
N THR A 3 5.87 -20.16 -24.11
CA THR A 3 6.79 -20.61 -25.17
C THR A 3 6.40 -20.11 -26.56
N LEU A 4 5.11 -19.86 -26.83
CA LEU A 4 4.64 -19.39 -28.14
C LEU A 4 4.92 -17.89 -28.38
N LEU A 5 5.20 -17.13 -27.31
CA LEU A 5 5.58 -15.71 -27.39
C LEU A 5 7.04 -15.47 -26.99
N GLY A 6 7.71 -16.46 -26.37
CA GLY A 6 9.04 -16.32 -25.76
C GLY A 6 10.21 -16.86 -26.57
N ASP A 7 9.98 -17.70 -27.59
CA ASP A 7 11.09 -18.31 -28.33
C ASP A 7 11.73 -17.36 -29.38
N GLU A 8 11.06 -16.26 -29.75
CA GLU A 8 11.57 -15.25 -30.70
C GLU A 8 12.14 -14.00 -30.03
N PHE A 9 11.85 -13.80 -28.74
CA PHE A 9 12.37 -12.68 -27.96
C PHE A 9 12.86 -13.24 -26.63
N SER A 10 14.18 -13.32 -26.47
CA SER A 10 14.73 -13.28 -25.11
C SER A 10 14.24 -11.96 -24.53
N TRP A 11 13.32 -12.02 -23.57
CA TRP A 11 12.77 -10.86 -22.87
C TRP A 11 13.86 -10.02 -22.13
N GLU A 12 15.11 -10.44 -22.24
CA GLU A 12 16.34 -9.77 -21.82
C GLU A 12 17.16 -9.46 -23.09
N GLY A 13 17.17 -8.18 -23.50
CA GLY A 13 17.96 -7.70 -24.63
C GLY A 13 17.64 -6.24 -24.98
N PRO A 14 18.63 -5.35 -25.13
CA PRO A 14 18.43 -3.94 -25.48
C PRO A 14 18.11 -3.69 -26.97
N ASP A 15 18.08 -4.74 -27.81
CA ASP A 15 18.14 -4.62 -29.28
C ASP A 15 16.81 -4.87 -30.02
N HIS A 16 15.67 -4.79 -29.33
CA HIS A 16 14.37 -4.99 -29.97
C HIS A 16 13.66 -3.65 -30.21
N GLU A 17 14.12 -2.93 -31.24
CA GLU A 17 13.64 -1.58 -31.54
C GLU A 17 12.14 -1.53 -31.91
N ARG A 18 11.53 -2.63 -32.41
CA ARG A 18 10.10 -2.73 -32.75
C ARG A 18 9.57 -4.18 -32.75
N MET A 19 8.28 -4.35 -32.49
CA MET A 19 7.55 -5.61 -32.73
C MET A 19 7.42 -5.86 -34.24
N THR A 20 7.68 -7.09 -34.70
CA THR A 20 7.48 -7.47 -36.11
C THR A 20 6.00 -7.58 -36.44
N ASP A 21 5.63 -7.42 -37.72
CA ASP A 21 4.23 -7.57 -38.14
C ASP A 21 3.70 -8.98 -37.93
N GLU A 22 4.57 -10.00 -38.05
CA GLU A 22 4.22 -11.40 -37.74
C GLU A 22 3.88 -11.56 -36.25
N TRP A 23 4.69 -10.98 -35.36
CA TRP A 23 4.40 -10.99 -33.93
C TRP A 23 3.08 -10.28 -33.62
N ARG A 24 2.86 -9.08 -34.20
CA ARG A 24 1.62 -8.31 -34.01
C ARG A 24 0.40 -9.10 -34.49
N ALA A 25 0.49 -9.76 -35.64
CA ALA A 25 -0.59 -10.60 -36.17
C ALA A 25 -0.91 -11.76 -35.23
N ARG A 26 0.12 -12.43 -34.69
CA ARG A 26 -0.03 -13.52 -33.73
C ARG A 26 -0.62 -13.05 -32.41
N ALA A 27 -0.12 -11.95 -31.86
CA ALA A 27 -0.64 -11.33 -30.65
C ALA A 27 -2.10 -10.88 -30.82
N GLY A 28 -2.42 -10.26 -31.95
CA GLY A 28 -3.79 -9.88 -32.31
C GLY A 28 -4.72 -11.09 -32.42
N HIS A 29 -4.25 -12.20 -33.00
CA HIS A 29 -5.02 -13.44 -33.03
C HIS A 29 -5.29 -13.98 -31.63
N LEU A 30 -4.28 -14.02 -30.75
CA LEU A 30 -4.42 -14.45 -29.35
C LEU A 30 -5.40 -13.57 -28.57
N LEU A 31 -5.39 -12.25 -28.80
CA LEU A 31 -6.34 -11.30 -28.19
C LEU A 31 -7.78 -11.47 -28.69
N SER A 32 -7.96 -12.03 -29.89
CA SER A 32 -9.28 -12.29 -30.48
C SER A 32 -9.91 -13.61 -30.05
N VAL A 33 -9.14 -14.50 -29.40
CA VAL A 33 -9.64 -15.78 -28.89
C VAL A 33 -10.73 -15.50 -27.84
N ARG A 34 -11.86 -16.20 -27.94
CA ARG A 34 -12.96 -16.13 -26.95
C ARG A 34 -12.69 -17.09 -25.80
N SER A 35 -13.41 -16.94 -24.69
CA SER A 35 -13.35 -17.77 -23.46
C SER A 35 -12.16 -17.48 -22.54
N ASP A 36 -12.05 -18.26 -21.47
CA ASP A 36 -11.00 -18.26 -20.44
C ASP A 36 -9.57 -18.16 -20.98
N LEU A 37 -9.32 -18.63 -22.21
CA LEU A 37 -8.02 -18.48 -22.88
C LEU A 37 -7.63 -17.01 -23.03
N ARG A 38 -8.60 -16.12 -23.28
CA ARG A 38 -8.37 -14.68 -23.34
C ARG A 38 -7.90 -14.11 -22.01
N CYS A 39 -8.48 -14.57 -20.90
CA CYS A 39 -8.04 -14.15 -19.56
C CYS A 39 -6.58 -14.53 -19.32
N HIS A 40 -6.15 -15.71 -19.76
CA HIS A 40 -4.75 -16.13 -19.65
C HIS A 40 -3.81 -15.28 -20.52
N VAL A 41 -4.22 -14.96 -21.75
CA VAL A 41 -3.44 -14.08 -22.65
C VAL A 41 -3.32 -12.68 -22.04
N MET A 42 -4.43 -12.12 -21.56
CA MET A 42 -4.46 -10.80 -20.93
C MET A 42 -3.63 -10.76 -19.64
N ALA A 43 -3.65 -11.82 -18.83
CA ALA A 43 -2.78 -11.94 -17.67
C ALA A 43 -1.30 -11.90 -18.06
N ILE A 44 -0.88 -12.68 -19.07
CA ILE A 44 0.50 -12.68 -19.57
C ILE A 44 0.90 -11.28 -20.05
N PHE A 45 0.06 -10.62 -20.84
CA PHE A 45 0.33 -9.26 -21.30
C PHE A 45 0.35 -8.24 -20.16
N GLY A 46 -0.49 -8.38 -19.14
CA GLY A 46 -0.44 -7.58 -17.93
C GLY A 46 0.93 -7.65 -17.24
N THR A 47 1.52 -8.84 -17.11
CA THR A 47 2.87 -8.99 -16.53
C THR A 47 3.99 -8.34 -17.35
N ARG A 48 3.77 -8.16 -18.66
CA ARG A 48 4.76 -7.62 -19.61
C ARG A 48 4.43 -6.23 -20.11
N LEU A 49 3.41 -5.59 -19.55
CA LEU A 49 2.86 -4.35 -20.11
C LEU A 49 3.89 -3.23 -20.22
N ASN A 50 4.80 -3.12 -19.25
CA ASN A 50 5.87 -2.13 -19.29
C ASN A 50 6.82 -2.32 -20.48
N TRP A 51 7.18 -3.57 -20.78
CA TRP A 51 8.00 -3.88 -21.96
C TRP A 51 7.24 -3.63 -23.25
N LEU A 52 5.99 -4.11 -23.33
CA LEU A 52 5.13 -3.93 -24.49
C LEU A 52 4.97 -2.45 -24.84
N TYR A 53 4.69 -1.62 -23.83
CA TYR A 53 4.54 -0.18 -23.99
C TYR A 53 5.84 0.53 -24.35
N HIS A 54 6.99 0.02 -23.89
CA HIS A 54 8.29 0.56 -24.26
C HIS A 54 8.63 0.30 -25.74
N VAL A 55 8.35 -0.90 -26.24
CA VAL A 55 8.66 -1.30 -27.62
C VAL A 55 7.66 -0.73 -28.63
N ASP A 56 6.37 -0.74 -28.30
CA ASP A 56 5.30 -0.28 -29.18
C ASP A 56 4.13 0.34 -28.37
N PRO A 57 4.22 1.62 -28.00
CA PRO A 57 3.22 2.29 -27.18
C PRO A 57 1.87 2.40 -27.88
N ASP A 58 1.86 2.63 -29.20
CA ASP A 58 0.65 2.80 -29.99
C ASP A 58 -0.13 1.49 -30.09
N TRP A 59 0.57 0.40 -30.44
CA TRP A 59 -0.04 -0.93 -30.50
C TRP A 59 -0.54 -1.36 -29.12
N THR A 60 0.27 -1.17 -28.07
CA THR A 60 -0.08 -1.56 -26.70
C THR A 60 -1.28 -0.78 -26.19
N SER A 61 -1.34 0.52 -26.48
CA SER A 61 -2.49 1.36 -26.11
C SER A 61 -3.77 0.87 -26.77
N LEU A 62 -3.74 0.66 -28.09
CA LEU A 62 -4.92 0.29 -28.86
C LEU A 62 -5.44 -1.13 -28.53
N HIS A 63 -4.53 -2.09 -28.34
CA HIS A 63 -4.89 -3.50 -28.25
C HIS A 63 -4.96 -4.06 -26.83
N ILE A 64 -4.40 -3.37 -25.84
CA ILE A 64 -4.37 -3.85 -24.45
C ILE A 64 -4.97 -2.82 -23.51
N ILE A 65 -4.44 -1.59 -23.46
CA ILE A 65 -4.86 -0.59 -22.47
C ILE A 65 -6.29 -0.12 -22.72
N GLU A 66 -6.61 0.29 -23.95
CA GLU A 66 -7.96 0.75 -24.29
C GLU A 66 -9.04 -0.34 -24.08
N PRO A 67 -8.82 -1.62 -24.44
CA PRO A 67 -9.74 -2.68 -24.06
C PRO A 67 -9.91 -2.82 -22.55
N ILE A 68 -8.84 -2.72 -21.74
CA ILE A 68 -8.95 -2.76 -20.28
C ILE A 68 -9.80 -1.58 -19.77
N GLU A 69 -9.66 -0.40 -20.35
CA GLU A 69 -10.41 0.80 -19.94
C GLU A 69 -11.89 0.75 -20.34
N ARG A 70 -12.20 0.16 -21.51
CA ARG A 70 -13.57 0.05 -22.02
C ARG A 70 -14.32 -1.16 -21.46
N GLU A 71 -13.60 -2.15 -20.95
CA GLU A 71 -14.11 -3.39 -20.37
C GLU A 71 -15.14 -4.12 -21.23
N PRO A 72 -14.84 -4.43 -22.51
CA PRO A 72 -15.72 -5.26 -23.32
C PRO A 72 -15.81 -6.70 -22.79
N ASP A 73 -14.84 -7.11 -21.97
CA ASP A 73 -14.73 -8.40 -21.30
C ASP A 73 -14.14 -8.14 -19.90
N ALA A 74 -14.99 -8.19 -18.88
CA ALA A 74 -14.63 -7.81 -17.51
C ALA A 74 -13.57 -8.76 -16.91
N ASP A 75 -13.72 -10.08 -17.11
CA ASP A 75 -12.81 -11.08 -16.56
C ASP A 75 -11.41 -10.96 -17.19
N ALA A 76 -11.36 -10.74 -18.51
CA ALA A 76 -10.09 -10.56 -19.20
C ALA A 76 -9.39 -9.24 -18.82
N SER A 77 -10.16 -8.18 -18.59
CA SER A 77 -9.65 -6.89 -18.14
C SER A 77 -9.09 -6.99 -16.72
N LEU A 78 -9.84 -7.64 -15.82
CA LEU A 78 -9.42 -7.95 -14.46
C LEU A 78 -8.12 -8.76 -14.46
N ALA A 79 -8.05 -9.84 -15.24
CA ALA A 79 -6.85 -10.68 -15.34
C ALA A 79 -5.58 -9.89 -15.73
N ALA A 80 -5.69 -8.94 -16.66
CA ALA A 80 -4.59 -8.04 -17.00
C ALA A 80 -4.23 -7.08 -15.86
N ILE A 81 -5.23 -6.42 -15.25
CA ILE A 81 -5.02 -5.47 -14.15
C ILE A 81 -4.36 -6.16 -12.96
N SER A 82 -4.91 -7.29 -12.49
CA SER A 82 -4.38 -8.01 -11.33
C SER A 82 -2.96 -8.50 -11.61
N SER A 83 -2.65 -8.93 -12.83
CA SER A 83 -1.30 -9.36 -13.24
C SER A 83 -0.31 -8.20 -13.32
N LEU A 84 -0.73 -7.06 -13.85
CA LEU A 84 0.06 -5.83 -13.91
C LEU A 84 0.42 -5.35 -12.50
N LEU A 85 -0.56 -5.24 -11.61
CA LEU A 85 -0.36 -4.72 -10.26
C LEU A 85 0.52 -5.65 -9.41
N ARG A 86 0.41 -6.97 -9.60
CA ARG A 86 1.12 -7.97 -8.80
C ARG A 86 2.50 -8.32 -9.34
N TYR A 87 2.68 -8.34 -10.66
CA TYR A 87 3.89 -8.86 -11.32
C TYR A 87 4.51 -7.90 -12.34
N GLY A 88 3.90 -6.76 -12.64
CA GLY A 88 4.38 -5.82 -13.65
C GLY A 88 5.64 -5.02 -13.26
N GLY A 89 6.19 -5.24 -12.06
CA GLY A 89 7.42 -4.60 -11.61
C GLY A 89 7.29 -3.09 -11.41
N GLN A 90 8.38 -2.36 -11.66
CA GLN A 90 8.39 -0.89 -11.67
C GLN A 90 7.98 -0.40 -13.06
N TRP A 91 6.95 0.46 -13.11
CA TRP A 91 6.48 1.02 -14.38
C TRP A 91 7.38 2.16 -14.83
N SER A 92 7.64 2.22 -16.13
CA SER A 92 8.28 3.39 -16.75
C SER A 92 7.40 4.62 -16.60
N LEU A 93 8.02 5.80 -16.56
CA LEU A 93 7.31 7.07 -16.46
C LEU A 93 6.21 7.23 -17.54
N PRO A 94 6.47 6.95 -18.84
CA PRO A 94 5.44 7.05 -19.87
C PRO A 94 4.25 6.11 -19.63
N LEU A 95 4.50 4.87 -19.18
CA LEU A 95 3.44 3.93 -18.88
C LEU A 95 2.61 4.40 -17.67
N PHE A 96 3.29 4.88 -16.62
CA PHE A 96 2.61 5.37 -15.42
C PHE A 96 1.66 6.52 -15.77
N VAL A 97 2.12 7.51 -16.54
CA VAL A 97 1.29 8.64 -16.99
C VAL A 97 0.07 8.14 -17.78
N ARG A 98 0.26 7.15 -18.66
CA ARG A 98 -0.83 6.56 -19.43
C ARG A 98 -1.86 5.82 -18.58
N LEU A 99 -1.42 5.14 -17.52
CA LEU A 99 -2.28 4.32 -16.65
C LEU A 99 -2.83 5.06 -15.43
N LYS A 100 -2.34 6.27 -15.12
CA LYS A 100 -2.75 7.02 -13.92
C LYS A 100 -4.27 7.19 -13.85
N GLY A 101 -4.90 7.58 -14.96
CA GLY A 101 -6.36 7.75 -15.04
C GLY A 101 -7.11 6.45 -14.72
N LEU A 102 -6.63 5.31 -15.22
CA LEU A 102 -7.18 4.00 -14.91
C LEU A 102 -7.03 3.67 -13.41
N MET A 103 -5.87 3.93 -12.80
CA MET A 103 -5.65 3.65 -11.37
C MET A 103 -6.58 4.46 -10.47
N VAL A 104 -6.77 5.76 -10.77
CA VAL A 104 -7.70 6.63 -10.04
C VAL A 104 -9.15 6.14 -10.21
N SER A 105 -9.52 5.72 -11.42
CA SER A 105 -10.84 5.13 -11.69
C SER A 105 -11.05 3.84 -10.90
N LEU A 106 -10.06 2.95 -10.86
CA LEU A 106 -10.13 1.68 -10.11
C LEU A 106 -10.25 1.93 -8.60
N ALA A 107 -9.50 2.88 -8.03
CA ALA A 107 -9.60 3.22 -6.61
C ALA A 107 -11.01 3.67 -6.19
N SER A 108 -11.83 4.14 -7.14
CA SER A 108 -13.21 4.58 -6.89
C SER A 108 -14.24 3.44 -6.93
N ARG A 109 -13.84 2.23 -7.34
CA ARG A 109 -14.72 1.06 -7.42
C ARG A 109 -14.74 0.36 -6.07
N LYS A 110 -15.94 0.13 -5.54
CA LYS A 110 -16.09 -0.47 -4.21
C LYS A 110 -15.98 -1.98 -4.29
N GLY A 111 -15.09 -2.56 -3.47
CA GLY A 111 -15.03 -4.00 -3.24
C GLY A 111 -14.18 -4.77 -4.25
N ASP A 112 -13.34 -4.08 -5.02
CA ASP A 112 -12.39 -4.72 -5.93
C ASP A 112 -11.22 -5.31 -5.12
N GLU A 113 -10.79 -6.52 -5.46
CA GLU A 113 -9.67 -7.21 -4.80
C GLU A 113 -8.32 -6.50 -5.06
N GLU A 114 -8.29 -5.63 -6.07
CA GLU A 114 -7.17 -4.89 -6.60
C GLU A 114 -6.79 -3.66 -5.77
N ASP A 115 -7.62 -3.23 -4.81
CA ASP A 115 -7.44 -2.01 -4.01
C ASP A 115 -6.06 -1.93 -3.35
N GLU A 116 -5.48 -3.06 -2.92
CA GLU A 116 -4.13 -3.11 -2.38
C GLU A 116 -3.05 -2.74 -3.42
N GLY A 117 -3.20 -3.23 -4.65
CA GLY A 117 -2.28 -2.99 -5.76
C GLY A 117 -2.43 -1.58 -6.32
N VAL A 118 -3.67 -1.10 -6.45
CA VAL A 118 -3.98 0.27 -6.87
C VAL A 118 -3.40 1.27 -5.87
N GLY A 119 -3.61 1.06 -4.57
CA GLY A 119 -3.04 1.89 -3.52
C GLY A 119 -1.51 1.95 -3.59
N LEU A 120 -0.84 0.81 -3.80
CA LEU A 120 0.60 0.77 -3.98
C LEU A 120 1.06 1.53 -5.23
N ALA A 121 0.37 1.37 -6.36
CA ALA A 121 0.71 2.08 -7.60
C ALA A 121 0.62 3.61 -7.41
N LEU A 122 -0.47 4.09 -6.81
CA LEU A 122 -0.65 5.52 -6.53
C LEU A 122 0.37 6.05 -5.52
N LEU A 123 0.68 5.29 -4.46
CA LEU A 123 1.71 5.65 -3.49
C LEU A 123 3.10 5.76 -4.14
N ARG A 124 3.44 4.85 -5.06
CA ARG A 124 4.71 4.92 -5.82
C ARG A 124 4.75 6.16 -6.69
N GLY A 125 3.64 6.51 -7.35
CA GLY A 125 3.53 7.74 -8.11
C GLY A 125 3.70 8.99 -7.25
N TRP A 126 3.13 8.98 -6.04
CA TRP A 126 3.32 10.05 -5.07
C TRP A 126 4.78 10.15 -4.61
N ASN A 127 5.46 9.02 -4.37
CA ASN A 127 6.87 8.99 -3.97
C ASN A 127 7.86 9.29 -5.12
N SER A 128 7.39 9.38 -6.38
CA SER A 128 8.27 9.53 -7.55
C SER A 128 8.24 10.95 -8.10
N PRO A 129 9.41 11.55 -8.41
CA PRO A 129 9.46 12.82 -9.10
C PRO A 129 9.00 12.65 -10.56
N GLY A 130 8.23 13.62 -11.04
CA GLY A 130 7.82 13.76 -12.43
C GLY A 130 8.82 14.54 -13.26
N ALA A 131 8.49 14.71 -14.54
CA ALA A 131 9.39 15.31 -15.54
C ALA A 131 9.70 16.79 -15.28
N ASP A 132 8.78 17.50 -14.61
CA ASP A 132 8.86 18.90 -14.20
C ASP A 132 9.36 19.07 -12.76
N GLY A 133 9.69 17.98 -12.07
CA GLY A 133 10.06 17.97 -10.66
C GLY A 133 8.87 17.86 -9.69
N GLU A 134 7.63 17.94 -10.18
CA GLU A 134 6.43 17.69 -9.39
C GLU A 134 6.14 16.20 -9.26
N ARG A 135 5.48 15.77 -8.19
CA ARG A 135 5.15 14.33 -8.00
C ARG A 135 4.21 13.83 -9.10
N LEU A 136 4.38 12.57 -9.54
CA LEU A 136 3.49 11.98 -10.57
C LEU A 136 2.04 11.85 -10.12
N VAL A 137 1.86 11.70 -8.81
CA VAL A 137 0.58 11.77 -8.12
C VAL A 137 0.70 12.86 -7.07
N SER A 138 -0.13 13.88 -7.18
CA SER A 138 -0.21 14.98 -6.23
C SER A 138 -0.83 14.56 -4.89
N ASP A 139 -0.63 15.38 -3.86
CA ASP A 139 -1.25 15.18 -2.54
C ASP A 139 -2.78 15.10 -2.62
N SER A 140 -3.41 15.92 -3.49
CA SER A 140 -4.86 15.90 -3.72
C SER A 140 -5.32 14.62 -4.38
N GLU A 141 -4.65 14.16 -5.45
CA GLU A 141 -5.05 12.95 -6.18
C GLU A 141 -4.99 11.72 -5.27
N LEU A 142 -3.91 11.56 -4.50
CA LEU A 142 -3.80 10.41 -3.59
C LEU A 142 -4.80 10.51 -2.43
N ARG A 143 -5.03 11.70 -1.88
CA ARG A 143 -6.05 11.89 -0.83
C ARG A 143 -7.45 11.53 -1.33
N GLU A 144 -7.82 11.99 -2.52
CA GLU A 144 -9.12 11.71 -3.13
C GLU A 144 -9.31 10.22 -3.36
N ALA A 145 -8.28 9.52 -3.87
CA ALA A 145 -8.32 8.07 -4.01
C ALA A 145 -8.51 7.37 -2.66
N LEU A 146 -7.80 7.77 -1.61
CA LEU A 146 -7.91 7.16 -0.28
C LEU A 146 -9.29 7.37 0.39
N ILE A 147 -10.01 8.45 0.04
CA ILE A 147 -11.37 8.71 0.54
C ILE A 147 -12.36 7.68 0.00
N VAL A 148 -12.23 7.29 -1.27
CA VAL A 148 -13.18 6.39 -1.94
C VAL A 148 -12.79 4.91 -1.87
N MET A 149 -11.49 4.63 -1.71
CA MET A 149 -10.92 3.29 -1.56
C MET A 149 -11.54 2.53 -0.37
N ASP A 150 -11.47 1.20 -0.37
CA ASP A 150 -11.89 0.44 0.79
C ASP A 150 -10.87 0.50 1.95
N ASP A 151 -11.21 -0.14 3.07
CA ASP A 151 -10.34 -0.17 4.24
C ASP A 151 -9.06 -0.99 4.01
N ARG A 152 -9.13 -2.03 3.16
CA ARG A 152 -8.01 -2.91 2.86
C ARG A 152 -6.95 -2.19 2.03
N GLY A 153 -7.36 -1.45 1.00
CA GLY A 153 -6.50 -0.60 0.19
C GLY A 153 -5.83 0.51 1.01
N ARG A 154 -6.60 1.24 1.83
CA ARG A 154 -6.04 2.24 2.76
C ARG A 154 -4.98 1.65 3.69
N THR A 155 -5.29 0.51 4.31
CA THR A 155 -4.37 -0.22 5.20
C THR A 155 -3.12 -0.67 4.44
N SER A 156 -3.26 -1.13 3.19
CA SER A 156 -2.12 -1.49 2.33
C SER A 156 -1.23 -0.29 2.03
N VAL A 157 -1.81 0.88 1.74
CA VAL A 157 -1.04 2.12 1.51
C VAL A 157 -0.19 2.48 2.74
N LEU A 158 -0.78 2.46 3.94
CA LEU A 158 -0.03 2.72 5.18
C LEU A 158 1.12 1.72 5.38
N ARG A 159 0.87 0.44 5.14
CA ARG A 159 1.89 -0.60 5.30
C ARG A 159 3.05 -0.41 4.33
N ASN A 160 2.75 -0.11 3.07
CA ASN A 160 3.78 0.14 2.05
C ASN A 160 4.53 1.44 2.31
N LEU A 161 3.87 2.48 2.83
CA LEU A 161 4.52 3.70 3.27
C LEU A 161 5.54 3.43 4.39
N GLY A 162 5.17 2.59 5.38
CA GLY A 162 6.09 2.16 6.43
C GLY A 162 7.28 1.38 5.90
N TYR A 163 7.04 0.45 4.96
CA TYR A 163 8.12 -0.29 4.31
C TYR A 163 9.09 0.63 3.57
N LEU A 164 8.58 1.61 2.81
CA LEU A 164 9.40 2.61 2.13
C LEU A 164 10.24 3.42 3.12
N ALA A 165 9.63 3.92 4.20
CA ALA A 165 10.32 4.68 5.24
C ALA A 165 11.42 3.85 5.93
N GLU A 166 11.16 2.58 6.21
CA GLU A 166 12.15 1.66 6.81
C GLU A 166 13.32 1.38 5.86
N GLN A 167 13.04 1.17 4.57
CA GLN A 167 14.08 0.95 3.55
C GLN A 167 14.98 2.18 3.35
N GLU A 168 14.37 3.36 3.26
CA GLU A 168 15.08 4.63 3.06
C GLU A 168 15.69 5.18 4.37
N LYS A 169 15.29 4.61 5.52
CA LYS A 169 15.56 5.14 6.87
C LYS A 169 15.15 6.60 7.02
N ASP A 170 14.05 6.96 6.38
CA ASP A 170 13.52 8.32 6.35
C ASP A 170 12.02 8.31 6.65
N TRP A 171 11.67 8.73 7.87
CA TRP A 171 10.28 8.83 8.31
C TRP A 171 9.66 10.21 8.05
N THR A 172 10.40 11.16 7.45
CA THR A 172 9.85 12.49 7.13
C THR A 172 8.71 12.40 6.12
N LYS A 173 8.80 11.47 5.16
CA LYS A 173 7.73 11.19 4.19
C LYS A 173 6.46 10.66 4.85
N VAL A 174 6.58 9.92 5.95
CA VAL A 174 5.40 9.47 6.72
C VAL A 174 4.69 10.67 7.34
N ILE A 175 5.44 11.59 7.91
CA ILE A 175 4.89 12.82 8.52
C ILE A 175 4.24 13.69 7.43
N GLU A 176 4.91 13.91 6.29
CA GLU A 176 4.37 14.65 5.15
C GLU A 176 3.07 14.01 4.64
N PHE A 177 3.06 12.68 4.48
CA PHE A 177 1.88 11.95 4.03
C PHE A 177 0.71 12.09 5.02
N LEU A 178 0.95 12.01 6.33
CA LEU A 178 -0.11 12.15 7.33
C LEU A 178 -0.66 13.58 7.42
N ASP A 179 0.19 14.58 7.22
CA ASP A 179 -0.23 15.99 7.21
C ASP A 179 -1.02 16.34 5.95
N ARG A 180 -0.50 15.92 4.79
CA ARG A 180 -0.95 16.40 3.48
C ARG A 180 -1.79 15.40 2.71
N VAL A 181 -1.78 14.11 2.98
CA VAL A 181 -2.42 13.11 2.10
C VAL A 181 -3.47 12.30 2.85
N TRP A 182 -3.19 11.87 4.08
CA TRP A 182 -4.08 10.98 4.81
C TRP A 182 -5.47 11.62 5.04
N PRO A 183 -6.58 10.91 4.74
CA PRO A 183 -7.90 11.50 4.85
C PRO A 183 -8.27 11.82 6.31
N ARG A 184 -8.86 12.99 6.53
CA ARG A 184 -9.39 13.42 7.85
C ARG A 184 -10.83 12.97 8.10
N GLN A 185 -11.49 12.47 7.07
CA GLN A 185 -12.88 12.01 7.09
C GLN A 185 -13.01 10.72 7.92
N LEU A 186 -14.20 10.53 8.52
CA LEU A 186 -14.49 9.35 9.36
C LEU A 186 -14.32 8.02 8.62
N VAL A 187 -14.48 7.99 7.29
CA VAL A 187 -14.30 6.78 6.47
C VAL A 187 -12.90 6.18 6.57
N ALA A 188 -11.87 6.99 6.86
CA ALA A 188 -10.50 6.53 7.04
C ALA A 188 -10.16 6.20 8.50
N ARG A 189 -11.06 6.47 9.45
CA ARG A 189 -10.88 6.18 10.88
C ARG A 189 -11.43 4.81 11.23
N THR A 190 -10.77 3.78 10.72
CA THR A 190 -11.10 2.38 10.98
C THR A 190 -10.16 1.77 12.01
N SER A 191 -10.59 0.67 12.62
CA SER A 191 -9.72 -0.13 13.51
C SER A 191 -8.41 -0.54 12.80
N ARG A 192 -8.51 -1.03 11.57
CA ARG A 192 -7.35 -1.52 10.79
C ARG A 192 -6.38 -0.40 10.44
N ALA A 193 -6.90 0.76 10.03
CA ALA A 193 -6.06 1.92 9.78
C ALA A 193 -5.36 2.40 11.06
N ALA A 194 -6.07 2.45 12.19
CA ALA A 194 -5.47 2.81 13.48
C ALA A 194 -4.35 1.84 13.89
N ALA A 195 -4.53 0.54 13.65
CA ALA A 195 -3.49 -0.47 13.90
C ALA A 195 -2.23 -0.24 13.05
N GLU A 196 -2.36 -0.01 11.74
CA GLU A 196 -1.18 0.27 10.90
C GLU A 196 -0.53 1.62 11.25
N LEU A 197 -1.32 2.66 11.56
CA LEU A 197 -0.78 3.96 12.01
C LEU A 197 0.02 3.83 13.31
N ALA A 198 -0.50 3.10 14.29
CA ALA A 198 0.22 2.81 15.52
C ALA A 198 1.52 2.03 15.24
N SER A 199 1.45 1.08 14.31
CA SER A 199 2.64 0.35 13.88
C SER A 199 3.68 1.23 13.21
N LEU A 200 3.28 2.22 12.40
CA LEU A 200 4.22 3.16 11.79
C LEU A 200 5.01 3.90 12.86
N ALA A 201 4.33 4.42 13.89
CA ALA A 201 4.99 5.13 14.99
C ALA A 201 5.94 4.23 15.77
N MET A 202 5.56 2.98 16.07
CA MET A 202 6.44 2.04 16.78
C MET A 202 7.66 1.60 15.96
N SER A 203 7.58 1.65 14.63
CA SER A 203 8.69 1.31 13.73
C SER A 203 9.63 2.48 13.44
N ALA A 204 9.29 3.69 13.87
CA ALA A 204 10.00 4.92 13.48
C ALA A 204 11.39 5.13 14.14
N GLY A 205 11.81 4.23 15.04
CA GLY A 205 13.11 4.31 15.68
C GLY A 205 13.31 5.67 16.37
N ASP A 206 14.41 6.34 16.06
CA ASP A 206 14.76 7.64 16.65
C ASP A 206 13.76 8.76 16.33
N GLN A 207 12.99 8.62 15.23
CA GLN A 207 11.95 9.56 14.82
C GLN A 207 10.56 9.23 15.41
N MET A 208 10.49 8.30 16.37
CA MET A 208 9.25 7.90 17.02
C MET A 208 8.47 9.07 17.64
N PRO A 209 9.07 10.06 18.32
CA PRO A 209 8.33 11.20 18.86
C PRO A 209 7.55 11.98 17.78
N GLU A 210 8.21 12.31 16.68
CA GLU A 210 7.63 13.10 15.58
C GLU A 210 6.54 12.31 14.86
N VAL A 211 6.79 11.03 14.54
CA VAL A 211 5.79 10.17 13.90
C VAL A 211 4.61 9.90 14.83
N THR A 212 4.84 9.70 16.13
CA THR A 212 3.79 9.53 17.13
C THR A 212 2.87 10.76 17.18
N CYS A 213 3.47 11.95 17.20
CA CYS A 213 2.73 13.21 17.15
C CYS A 213 1.85 13.29 15.88
N ALA A 214 2.37 12.89 14.73
CA ALA A 214 1.64 12.89 13.46
C ALA A 214 0.51 11.87 13.39
N VAL A 215 0.65 10.67 13.98
CA VAL A 215 -0.39 9.62 13.91
C VAL A 215 -1.51 9.80 14.94
N LEU A 216 -1.21 10.37 16.11
CA LEU A 216 -2.14 10.47 17.24
C LEU A 216 -3.54 11.04 16.88
N PRO A 217 -3.67 12.10 16.04
CA PRO A 217 -4.97 12.65 15.65
C PRO A 217 -5.88 11.69 14.85
N PHE A 218 -5.29 10.60 14.33
CA PHE A 218 -5.96 9.62 13.47
C PHE A 218 -6.20 8.28 14.19
N LEU A 219 -5.57 8.07 15.34
CA LEU A 219 -5.76 6.84 16.11
C LEU A 219 -7.17 6.77 16.70
N THR A 220 -7.74 5.58 16.65
CA THR A 220 -8.96 5.18 17.33
C THR A 220 -8.73 3.81 17.96
N VAL A 221 -9.71 3.32 18.72
CA VAL A 221 -9.68 1.95 19.24
C VAL A 221 -9.54 0.97 18.08
N ALA A 222 -8.52 0.13 18.17
CA ALA A 222 -8.25 -0.93 17.21
C ALA A 222 -8.79 -2.25 17.79
N ASP A 223 -9.90 -2.73 17.23
CA ASP A 223 -10.44 -4.07 17.43
C ASP A 223 -9.54 -5.12 16.76
N ASP A 224 -9.33 -6.25 17.43
CA ASP A 224 -8.69 -7.49 16.94
C ASP A 224 -7.54 -7.31 15.93
N GLY A 225 -6.31 -7.18 16.44
CA GLY A 225 -5.10 -7.37 15.61
C GLY A 225 -4.09 -6.22 15.60
N TRP A 226 -4.18 -5.27 16.54
CA TRP A 226 -3.31 -4.09 16.62
C TRP A 226 -1.80 -4.38 16.82
N ALA A 227 -1.42 -5.64 16.97
CA ALA A 227 -0.04 -6.03 16.91
C ALA A 227 0.10 -7.38 16.25
N ASP A 228 0.75 -7.38 15.09
CA ASP A 228 1.61 -8.49 14.77
C ASP A 228 2.50 -8.72 16.01
N PRO A 229 2.41 -9.88 16.68
CA PRO A 229 3.27 -10.20 17.84
C PRO A 229 4.75 -10.04 17.50
N ILE A 230 5.12 -10.16 16.22
CA ILE A 230 6.46 -9.91 15.73
C ILE A 230 6.83 -8.42 15.83
N ARG A 231 5.91 -7.47 15.58
CA ARG A 231 6.20 -6.03 15.69
C ARG A 231 6.31 -5.55 17.15
N ILE A 232 5.45 -6.03 18.05
CA ILE A 232 5.64 -5.80 19.50
C ILE A 232 6.97 -6.40 19.98
N ARG A 233 7.36 -7.59 19.47
CA ARG A 233 8.66 -8.21 19.79
C ARG A 233 9.85 -7.52 19.13
N ARG A 234 9.65 -6.87 17.97
CA ARG A 234 10.69 -6.12 17.23
C ARG A 234 10.88 -4.70 17.75
N SER A 235 9.96 -4.17 18.56
CA SER A 235 10.28 -3.03 19.40
C SER A 235 11.43 -3.46 20.27
N ASP A 236 12.64 -3.10 19.84
CA ASP A 236 13.88 -3.39 20.54
C ASP A 236 13.69 -3.02 22.00
N ASP A 237 14.23 -3.81 22.93
CA ASP A 237 14.09 -3.52 24.36
C ASP A 237 14.58 -2.10 24.65
N ASN A 238 15.51 -1.58 23.86
CA ASN A 238 15.93 -0.19 23.95
C ASN A 238 14.82 0.85 23.63
N MET A 239 13.91 0.57 22.69
CA MET A 239 12.90 1.53 22.23
C MET A 239 11.86 1.88 23.31
N VAL A 240 11.41 0.89 24.08
CA VAL A 240 10.45 1.10 25.18
C VAL A 240 11.06 1.99 26.28
N GLU A 241 12.36 1.83 26.55
CA GLU A 241 13.04 2.64 27.56
C GLU A 241 13.40 4.05 27.05
N ARG A 242 13.70 4.18 25.75
CA ARG A 242 14.02 5.47 25.12
C ARG A 242 12.80 6.36 24.93
N PHE A 243 11.65 5.77 24.56
CA PHE A 243 10.42 6.51 24.21
C PHE A 243 9.19 5.99 24.97
N PRO A 244 9.22 5.96 26.32
CA PRO A 244 8.14 5.36 27.10
C PRO A 244 6.84 6.16 27.00
N ALA A 245 6.91 7.48 26.84
CA ALA A 245 5.74 8.36 26.78
C ALA A 245 4.94 8.14 25.49
N GLU A 246 5.64 7.92 24.38
CA GLU A 246 5.10 7.64 23.06
C GLU A 246 4.38 6.29 23.05
N HIS A 247 5.00 5.26 23.65
CA HIS A 247 4.35 3.96 23.81
C HIS A 247 3.06 4.06 24.62
N VAL A 248 3.07 4.77 25.76
CA VAL A 248 1.86 5.00 26.56
C VAL A 248 0.80 5.75 25.75
N ALA A 249 1.18 6.76 24.99
CA ALA A 249 0.26 7.54 24.16
C ALA A 249 -0.43 6.66 23.11
N ILE A 250 0.33 5.86 22.37
CA ILE A 250 -0.17 4.98 21.32
C ILE A 250 -1.09 3.91 21.93
N LEU A 251 -0.63 3.19 22.97
CA LEU A 251 -1.40 2.14 23.64
C LEU A 251 -2.71 2.69 24.21
N HIS A 252 -2.68 3.87 24.84
CA HIS A 252 -3.89 4.46 25.39
C HIS A 252 -4.91 4.83 24.29
N ALA A 253 -4.43 5.29 23.13
CA ALA A 253 -5.29 5.68 22.02
C ALA A 253 -5.89 4.47 21.27
N THR A 254 -5.17 3.35 21.19
CA THR A 254 -5.59 2.18 20.41
C THR A 254 -6.27 1.09 21.20
N LEU A 255 -6.01 0.98 22.52
CA LEU A 255 -6.57 -0.10 23.32
C LEU A 255 -8.01 0.14 23.73
N GLY A 256 -8.86 -0.79 23.33
CA GLY A 256 -10.24 -0.89 23.79
C GLY A 256 -10.36 -1.19 25.28
N VAL A 257 -11.58 -1.12 25.79
CA VAL A 257 -11.91 -1.37 27.20
C VAL A 257 -11.83 -2.86 27.53
N ASP A 258 -12.18 -3.74 26.59
CA ASP A 258 -12.10 -5.19 26.78
C ASP A 258 -10.64 -5.67 26.68
N VAL A 259 -10.08 -6.11 27.80
CA VAL A 259 -8.71 -6.64 27.88
C VAL A 259 -8.54 -7.96 27.12
N ARG A 260 -9.63 -8.68 26.84
CA ARG A 260 -9.57 -9.98 26.13
C ARG A 260 -9.28 -9.82 24.65
N SER A 261 -9.61 -8.67 24.06
CA SER A 261 -9.30 -8.35 22.66
C SER A 261 -7.89 -7.78 22.46
N TRP A 262 -7.15 -7.56 23.55
CA TRP A 262 -5.79 -7.04 23.45
C TRP A 262 -4.87 -8.09 22.84
N ALA A 263 -3.97 -7.64 21.96
CA ALA A 263 -2.99 -8.50 21.32
C ALA A 263 -2.08 -9.20 22.35
N TRP A 264 -1.51 -10.33 21.93
CA TRP A 264 -0.58 -11.06 22.77
C TRP A 264 0.69 -10.22 23.03
N GLY A 265 1.12 -10.15 24.30
CA GLY A 265 2.32 -9.40 24.71
C GLY A 265 2.03 -7.98 25.26
N THR A 266 0.85 -7.42 24.99
CA THR A 266 0.44 -6.08 25.45
C THR A 266 0.53 -5.90 26.95
N SER A 267 0.00 -6.86 27.72
CA SER A 267 0.03 -6.77 29.18
C SER A 267 1.46 -6.75 29.71
N GLY A 268 2.37 -7.50 29.06
CA GLY A 268 3.80 -7.48 29.40
C GLY A 268 4.44 -6.11 29.13
N LEU A 269 4.11 -5.50 28.00
CA LEU A 269 4.55 -4.14 27.66
C LEU A 269 4.02 -3.09 28.65
N ILE A 270 2.74 -3.15 29.02
CA ILE A 270 2.14 -2.23 30.00
C ILE A 270 2.79 -2.38 31.38
N GLU A 271 3.00 -3.62 31.85
CA GLU A 271 3.68 -3.85 33.12
C GLU A 271 5.13 -3.35 33.11
N ARG A 272 5.81 -3.50 31.97
CA ARG A 272 7.16 -2.98 31.78
C ARG A 272 7.19 -1.44 31.82
N LEU A 273 6.31 -0.77 31.07
CA LEU A 273 6.13 0.69 31.16
C LEU A 273 5.82 1.13 32.59
N GLY A 274 5.07 0.31 33.35
CA GLY A 274 4.79 0.54 34.76
C GLY A 274 6.02 0.53 35.69
N ARG A 275 7.16 0.00 35.24
CA ARG A 275 8.44 0.03 35.97
C ARG A 275 9.32 1.22 35.58
N ASN A 276 9.02 1.89 34.47
CA ASN A 276 9.79 3.03 33.99
C ASN A 276 9.46 4.29 34.80
N GLU A 277 10.46 4.93 35.40
CA GLU A 277 10.27 6.06 36.32
C GLU A 277 9.64 7.29 35.66
N THR A 278 9.86 7.48 34.36
CA THR A 278 9.38 8.62 33.60
C THR A 278 7.86 8.58 33.41
N VAL A 279 7.28 7.39 33.22
CA VAL A 279 5.86 7.23 32.89
C VAL A 279 5.04 6.45 33.92
N ARG A 280 5.64 5.93 34.99
CA ARG A 280 4.93 5.14 36.02
C ARG A 280 3.71 5.87 36.62
N ASN A 281 3.75 7.20 36.66
CA ASN A 281 2.69 8.06 37.19
C ASN A 281 1.84 8.71 36.09
N ASP A 282 2.03 8.34 34.82
CA ASP A 282 1.23 8.86 33.72
C ASP A 282 -0.23 8.40 33.89
N PRO A 283 -1.21 9.33 33.91
CA PRO A 283 -2.63 8.99 34.07
C PRO A 283 -3.13 7.96 33.05
N ARG A 284 -2.61 7.99 31.82
CA ARG A 284 -2.96 7.06 30.74
C ARG A 284 -2.49 5.66 31.05
N LEU A 285 -1.27 5.52 31.59
CA LEU A 285 -0.72 4.22 31.98
C LEU A 285 -1.44 3.65 33.20
N ILE A 286 -1.77 4.49 34.18
CA ILE A 286 -2.57 4.09 35.35
C ILE A 286 -3.92 3.53 34.90
N GLU A 287 -4.59 4.20 33.96
CA GLU A 287 -5.86 3.74 33.41
C GLU A 287 -5.72 2.39 32.67
N LEU A 288 -4.69 2.23 31.84
CA LEU A 288 -4.41 0.95 31.16
C LEU A 288 -4.19 -0.19 32.17
N ARG A 289 -3.45 0.06 33.26
CA ARG A 289 -3.24 -0.94 34.33
C ARG A 289 -4.53 -1.24 35.10
N ARG A 290 -5.36 -0.23 35.35
CA ARG A 290 -6.68 -0.41 35.99
C ARG A 290 -7.58 -1.34 35.17
N ARG A 291 -7.60 -1.18 33.84
CA ARG A 291 -8.33 -2.08 32.93
C ARG A 291 -7.85 -3.53 33.07
N MET A 292 -6.52 -3.76 33.13
CA MET A 292 -5.95 -5.10 33.33
C MET A 292 -6.32 -5.73 34.67
N GLY A 293 -6.35 -4.94 35.74
CA GLY A 293 -6.61 -5.40 37.11
C GLY A 293 -8.09 -5.66 37.43
N GLY A 294 -9.02 -5.11 36.65
CA GLY A 294 -10.47 -5.33 36.79
C GLY A 294 -11.00 -6.63 36.19
N ARG A 295 -10.16 -7.66 36.07
CA ARG A 295 -10.52 -9.00 35.56
C ARG A 295 -11.38 -9.79 36.52
#